data_AF-A0A243ANE7-F1
#
_entry.id   AF-A0A243ANE7-F1
#
_cell.length_a   1.000
_cell.length_b   1.000
_cell.length_c   1.000
_cell.angle_alpha   90.00
_cell.angle_beta   90.00
_cell.angle_gamma   90.00
#
_symmetry.space_group_name_H-M   'P 1'
#
loop_
_entity.id
_entity.type
_entity.pdbx_description
1 polymer ?
#
loop_
_entity_poly.entity_id
_entity_poly.type
_entity_poly.pdbx_seq_one_letter_code
_entity_poly.pdbx_strand_id
1 'polypeptide(L)'
;QGGHFTRVIYDKTPYLIIDAAWFENPMICLGNEAWAALEHFDVQWFSAYSKYPPGGGINTYDGPNGNYTGFVDGSVPYRLLARKDGYLGIGNNAWVKEEHFDVR
;
A
#
# COMPACT_ATOMS: atom_id res chain seq x y z
N GLN A 1 18.57 26.52 2.17
CA GLN A 1 19.34 25.44 2.82
C GLN A 1 18.32 24.49 3.43
N GLY A 2 18.00 23.39 2.75
CA GLY A 2 17.06 22.38 3.26
C GLY A 2 17.84 21.35 4.05
N GLY A 3 17.75 21.40 5.38
CA GLY A 3 18.38 20.39 6.23
C GLY A 3 17.62 19.07 6.10
N HIS A 4 18.32 17.99 5.77
CA HIS A 4 17.81 16.65 5.98
C HIS A 4 17.59 16.46 7.49
N PHE A 5 16.35 16.51 7.93
CA PHE A 5 15.99 16.13 9.28
C PHE A 5 16.09 14.60 9.39
N THR A 6 17.26 14.08 9.76
CA THR A 6 17.37 12.71 10.24
C THR A 6 16.74 12.64 11.62
N ARG A 7 15.42 12.44 11.66
CA ARG A 7 14.71 12.09 12.90
C ARG A 7 15.13 10.66 13.28
N VAL A 8 15.90 10.53 14.34
CA VAL A 8 16.20 9.22 14.94
C VAL A 8 14.98 8.77 15.74
N ILE A 9 14.46 7.58 15.43
CA ILE A 9 13.37 6.93 16.16
C ILE A 9 14.02 6.03 17.21
N TYR A 10 13.84 6.34 18.49
CA TYR A 10 14.44 5.61 19.62
C TYR A 10 13.40 4.98 20.54
N ASP A 11 12.12 5.26 20.32
CA ASP A 11 11.00 4.67 21.05
C ASP A 11 10.31 3.58 20.22
N LYS A 12 9.50 2.75 20.90
CA LYS A 12 8.71 1.67 20.27
C LYS A 12 7.28 2.09 19.97
N THR A 13 7.04 3.39 19.80
CA THR A 13 5.71 3.91 19.48
C THR A 13 5.31 3.43 18.08
N PRO A 14 4.08 2.90 17.87
CA PRO A 14 3.63 2.52 16.54
C PRO A 14 3.50 3.75 15.62
N TYR A 15 3.91 3.58 14.35
CA TYR A 15 3.81 4.60 13.32
C TYR A 15 2.84 4.15 12.22
N LEU A 16 2.06 5.09 11.69
CA LEU A 16 1.30 4.85 10.47
C LEU A 16 2.25 4.93 9.26
N ILE A 17 2.28 3.89 8.44
CA ILE A 17 2.95 3.90 7.14
C ILE A 17 2.03 4.61 6.16
N ILE A 18 2.52 5.69 5.55
CA ILE A 18 1.74 6.51 4.60
C ILE A 18 2.14 6.27 3.13
N ASP A 19 3.35 5.74 2.90
CA ASP A 19 3.85 5.42 1.57
C ASP A 19 4.96 4.37 1.65
N ALA A 20 5.30 3.74 0.52
CA ALA A 20 6.36 2.74 0.44
C ALA A 20 7.05 2.75 -0.93
N ALA A 21 8.37 2.51 -0.93
CA ALA A 21 9.20 2.38 -2.11
C ALA A 21 9.70 0.93 -2.20
N TRP A 22 9.28 0.21 -3.24
CA TRP A 22 9.47 -1.24 -3.38
C TRP A 22 10.61 -1.59 -4.34
N PHE A 23 11.84 -1.19 -3.99
CA PHE A 23 13.06 -1.55 -4.70
C PHE A 23 13.83 -2.65 -3.96
N GLU A 24 15.09 -2.93 -4.34
CA GLU A 24 15.94 -3.96 -3.73
C GLU A 24 16.04 -3.82 -2.19
N ASN A 25 16.07 -2.58 -1.70
CA ASN A 25 15.98 -2.25 -0.28
C ASN A 25 14.68 -1.48 -0.01
N PRO A 26 13.57 -2.16 0.36
CA PRO A 26 12.29 -1.51 0.53
C PRO A 26 12.33 -0.45 1.65
N MET A 27 11.71 0.69 1.38
CA MET A 27 11.56 1.77 2.36
C MET A 27 10.10 2.07 2.63
N ILE A 28 9.80 2.47 3.86
CA ILE A 28 8.48 2.92 4.30
C ILE A 28 8.55 4.38 4.74
N CYS A 29 7.54 5.16 4.39
CA CYS A 29 7.40 6.56 4.80
C CYS A 29 6.49 6.65 6.02
N LEU A 30 6.98 7.26 7.10
CA LEU A 30 6.29 7.39 8.39
C LEU A 30 5.67 8.80 8.57
N GLY A 31 5.55 9.58 7.49
CA GLY A 31 5.10 10.97 7.51
C GLY A 31 6.19 11.98 7.17
N ASN A 32 5.83 13.11 6.56
CA ASN A 32 6.74 14.24 6.27
C ASN A 32 8.09 13.83 5.64
N GLU A 33 8.07 12.94 4.64
CA GLU A 33 9.26 12.41 3.97
C GLU A 33 10.25 11.66 4.90
N ALA A 34 9.81 11.23 6.08
CA ALA A 34 10.60 10.38 6.97
C ALA A 34 10.59 8.94 6.45
N TRP A 35 11.51 8.66 5.53
CA TRP A 35 11.74 7.32 4.97
C TRP A 35 12.66 6.50 5.87
N ALA A 36 12.27 5.25 6.13
CA ALA A 36 13.05 4.30 6.89
C ALA A 36 13.11 2.93 6.20
N ALA A 37 14.19 2.19 6.41
CA ALA A 37 14.33 0.84 5.86
C ALA A 37 13.31 -0.10 6.51
N LEU A 38 12.56 -0.85 5.68
CA LEU A 38 11.49 -1.74 6.14
C LEU A 38 12.02 -2.83 7.09
N GLU A 39 13.24 -3.32 6.89
CA GLU A 39 13.85 -4.40 7.68
C GLU A 39 14.02 -4.07 9.17
N HIS A 40 13.91 -2.81 9.57
CA HIS A 40 14.00 -2.39 10.97
C HIS A 40 12.64 -2.34 11.69
N PHE A 41 11.55 -2.76 11.03
CA PHE A 41 10.20 -2.67 11.57
C PHE A 41 9.48 -4.01 11.53
N ASP A 42 8.81 -4.32 12.65
CA ASP A 42 7.71 -5.28 12.66
C ASP A 42 6.46 -4.58 12.14
N VAL A 43 6.00 -4.96 10.94
CA VAL A 43 4.89 -4.27 10.27
C VAL A 43 3.60 -5.08 10.32
N GLN A 44 2.55 -4.45 10.84
CA GLN A 44 1.18 -4.88 10.62
C GLN A 44 0.60 -4.18 9.39
N TRP A 45 0.43 -4.93 8.31
CA TRP A 45 -0.10 -4.40 7.06
C TRP A 45 -1.61 -4.31 7.08
N PHE A 46 -2.16 -3.24 6.48
CA PHE A 46 -3.55 -3.21 6.08
C PHE A 46 -3.81 -4.23 4.98
N SER A 47 -5.01 -4.81 5.00
CA SER A 47 -5.50 -5.71 3.97
C SER A 47 -6.79 -5.19 3.37
N ALA A 48 -6.93 -5.35 2.05
CA ALA A 48 -8.12 -5.00 1.30
C ALA A 48 -9.00 -6.25 1.11
N TYR A 49 -10.23 -6.20 1.64
CA TYR A 49 -11.22 -7.27 1.57
C TYR A 49 -12.27 -6.91 0.53
N SER A 50 -12.53 -7.79 -0.44
CA SER A 50 -13.58 -7.57 -1.43
C SER A 50 -14.93 -7.38 -0.74
N LYS A 51 -15.71 -6.39 -1.21
CA LYS A 51 -17.12 -6.21 -0.81
C LYS A 51 -18.06 -7.19 -1.52
N TYR A 52 -17.57 -7.89 -2.53
CA TYR A 52 -18.34 -8.86 -3.32
C TYR A 52 -18.06 -10.30 -2.88
N PRO A 53 -19.00 -11.24 -3.10
CA PRO A 53 -18.71 -12.66 -2.94
C PRO A 53 -17.52 -13.10 -3.81
N PRO A 54 -16.77 -14.14 -3.39
CA PRO A 54 -15.72 -14.73 -4.21
C PRO A 54 -16.19 -15.07 -5.63
N GLY A 55 -15.40 -14.71 -6.63
CA GLY A 55 -15.72 -14.88 -8.05
C GLY A 55 -16.36 -13.65 -8.71
N GLY A 56 -16.73 -12.63 -7.94
CA GLY A 56 -17.10 -11.31 -8.45
C GLY A 56 -15.86 -10.57 -8.96
N GLY A 57 -15.59 -10.65 -10.26
CA GLY A 57 -14.40 -10.04 -10.86
C GLY A 57 -14.31 -8.53 -10.62
N ILE A 58 -13.15 -8.07 -10.13
CA ILE A 58 -12.83 -6.67 -9.88
C ILE A 58 -11.68 -6.25 -10.78
N ASN A 59 -11.89 -5.22 -11.59
CA ASN A 59 -10.88 -4.75 -12.54
C ASN A 59 -9.59 -4.30 -11.84
N THR A 60 -8.49 -4.64 -12.49
CA THR A 60 -7.13 -4.18 -12.17
C THR A 60 -6.64 -3.22 -13.24
N TYR A 61 -5.73 -2.33 -12.85
CA TYR A 61 -5.16 -1.29 -13.68
C TYR A 61 -3.64 -1.19 -13.48
N ASP A 62 -2.92 -0.66 -14.46
CA ASP A 62 -1.46 -0.42 -14.40
C ASP A 62 -1.07 0.78 -13.50
N GLY A 63 -2.06 1.55 -13.03
CA GLY A 63 -1.90 2.71 -12.18
C GLY A 63 -3.24 3.32 -11.76
N PRO A 64 -3.25 4.29 -10.84
CA PRO A 64 -4.44 5.10 -10.58
C PRO A 64 -4.89 5.82 -11.86
N ASN A 65 -6.15 5.64 -12.24
CA ASN A 65 -6.71 6.11 -13.51
C ASN A 65 -5.96 5.62 -14.76
N GLY A 66 -5.24 4.50 -14.64
CA GLY A 66 -4.47 3.88 -15.69
C GLY A 66 -5.30 2.97 -16.61
N ASN A 67 -4.60 2.19 -17.42
CA ASN A 67 -5.21 1.25 -18.36
C ASN A 67 -5.65 -0.03 -17.64
N TYR A 68 -6.73 -0.64 -18.12
CA TYR A 68 -7.16 -1.96 -17.68
C TYR A 68 -6.09 -3.03 -17.95
N THR A 69 -5.79 -3.85 -16.95
CA THR A 69 -4.78 -4.92 -17.03
C THR A 69 -5.35 -6.31 -16.82
N GLY A 70 -6.60 -6.44 -16.39
CA GLY A 70 -7.20 -7.73 -16.01
C GLY A 70 -8.17 -7.57 -14.84
N PHE A 71 -8.41 -8.66 -14.09
CA PHE A 71 -9.22 -8.62 -12.88
C PHE A 71 -8.69 -9.56 -11.80
N VAL A 72 -9.09 -9.30 -10.56
CA VAL A 72 -8.97 -10.24 -9.43
C VAL A 72 -10.34 -10.76 -9.03
N ASP A 73 -10.42 -11.95 -8.45
CA ASP A 73 -11.70 -12.60 -8.11
C ASP A 73 -12.24 -12.26 -6.72
N GLY A 74 -11.48 -11.47 -5.94
CA GLY A 74 -11.85 -11.05 -4.59
C GLY A 74 -11.98 -12.19 -3.56
N SER A 75 -11.48 -13.39 -3.87
CA SER A 75 -11.64 -14.58 -3.01
C SER A 75 -10.79 -14.54 -1.74
N VAL A 76 -9.71 -13.77 -1.76
CA VAL A 76 -8.77 -13.59 -0.64
C VAL A 76 -8.50 -12.11 -0.37
N PRO A 77 -8.14 -11.73 0.86
CA PRO A 77 -7.68 -10.38 1.13
C PRO A 77 -6.33 -10.11 0.48
N TYR A 78 -6.12 -8.86 0.06
CA TYR A 78 -4.88 -8.41 -0.56
C TYR A 78 -4.11 -7.51 0.40
N ARG A 79 -2.80 -7.74 0.55
CA ARG A 79 -1.92 -6.81 1.27
C ARG A 79 -1.90 -5.46 0.55
N LEU A 80 -2.12 -4.38 1.28
CA LEU A 80 -2.04 -3.03 0.74
C LEU A 80 -0.57 -2.57 0.67
N LEU A 81 -0.08 -2.28 -0.52
CA LEU A 81 1.29 -1.80 -0.76
C LEU A 81 1.36 -0.30 -1.06
N ALA A 82 0.25 0.29 -1.53
CA ALA A 82 0.12 1.71 -1.82
C ALA A 82 -1.37 2.11 -1.85
N ARG A 83 -1.68 3.38 -1.58
CA ARG A 83 -3.04 3.94 -1.73
C ARG A 83 -2.93 5.33 -2.33
N LYS A 84 -3.59 5.56 -3.46
CA LYS A 84 -3.49 6.82 -4.20
C LYS A 84 -4.71 7.06 -5.09
N ASP A 85 -5.24 8.28 -5.06
CA ASP A 85 -6.32 8.76 -5.94
C ASP A 85 -7.55 7.83 -6.02
N GLY A 86 -7.93 7.19 -4.91
CA GLY A 86 -9.05 6.24 -4.84
C GLY A 86 -8.72 4.83 -5.35
N TYR A 87 -7.45 4.50 -5.52
CA TYR A 87 -6.97 3.16 -5.89
C TYR A 87 -6.07 2.57 -4.80
N LEU A 88 -6.08 1.24 -4.71
CA LEU A 88 -5.26 0.43 -3.83
C LEU A 88 -4.27 -0.37 -4.69
N GLY A 89 -2.98 -0.24 -4.39
CA GLY A 89 -1.93 -1.09 -4.96
C GLY A 89 -1.86 -2.40 -4.19
N ILE A 90 -2.09 -3.52 -4.88
CA ILE A 90 -2.21 -4.86 -4.27
C ILE A 90 -1.06 -5.81 -4.65
N GLY A 91 0.03 -5.28 -5.22
CA GLY A 91 1.19 -6.06 -5.69
C GLY A 91 1.14 -6.35 -7.20
N ASN A 92 2.25 -6.86 -7.74
CA ASN A 92 2.40 -7.21 -9.16
C ASN A 92 2.01 -6.09 -10.14
N ASN A 93 2.28 -4.83 -9.76
CA ASN A 93 1.86 -3.62 -10.50
C ASN A 93 0.35 -3.53 -10.77
N ALA A 94 -0.49 -4.18 -9.95
CA ALA A 94 -1.93 -4.12 -10.06
C ALA A 94 -2.51 -3.09 -9.07
N TRP A 95 -3.34 -2.19 -9.62
CA TRP A 95 -4.14 -1.23 -8.89
C TRP A 95 -5.62 -1.58 -9.01
N VAL A 96 -6.37 -1.51 -7.92
CA VAL A 96 -7.82 -1.74 -7.90
C VAL A 96 -8.53 -0.51 -7.34
N LYS A 97 -9.75 -0.23 -7.78
CA LYS A 97 -10.52 0.88 -7.21
C LYS A 97 -10.91 0.56 -5.77
N GLU A 98 -10.63 1.50 -4.88
CA GLU A 98 -10.86 1.35 -3.45
C GLU A 98 -12.34 1.17 -3.11
N GLU A 99 -13.25 1.75 -3.90
CA GLU A 99 -14.69 1.67 -3.67
C GLU A 99 -15.21 0.22 -3.55
N HIS A 100 -14.52 -0.74 -4.14
CA HIS A 100 -14.86 -2.17 -4.13
C HIS A 100 -14.34 -2.95 -2.90
N PHE A 101 -13.61 -2.31 -1.99
CA PHE A 101 -12.95 -2.97 -0.86
C PHE A 101 -13.24 -2.31 0.49
N ASP A 102 -13.20 -3.14 1.53
CA ASP A 102 -13.02 -2.70 2.91
C ASP A 102 -11.53 -2.85 3.28
N VAL A 103 -10.90 -1.77 3.76
CA VAL A 103 -9.50 -1.79 4.22
C VAL A 103 -9.47 -1.93 5.74
N ARG A 104 -8.73 -2.94 6.25
CA ARG A 104 -8.65 -3.27 7.68
C ARG A 104 -7.24 -3.66 8.09
#